data_AF-A0AAC9RMS5-F1
#
_entry.id   AF-A0AAC9RMS5-F1
#
_cell.length_a   1.000
_cell.length_b   1.000
_cell.length_c   1.000
_cell.angle_alpha   90.00
_cell.angle_beta   90.00
_cell.angle_gamma   90.00
#
_symmetry.space_group_name_H-M   'P 1'
#
loop_
_entity.id
_entity.type
_entity.pdbx_description
1 polymer ?
#
loop_
_entity_poly.entity_id
_entity_poly.type
_entity_poly.pdbx_seq_one_letter_code
_entity_poly.pdbx_strand_id
1 'polypeptide(L)'
;MIYIVRPGDSLYLIARRFGVTVQTLLDSNVICNPNLIYPGQVLVIPQASLEIPKAGGTPYYVILPGDTLFCLARQFNTSTQILAQANRIPDPNLIFAGSELLIAYDIPDPRELQILWEQTALNCDILTSLQIYGIYYLGTFQWEAIGQKAIPYLGILAVNPCSIVRYYAIISLGRIALNGESRRILTNALQDPDPIVVQLTRLALSRLDYVRTNRRIHVTISDTQLYSQPFLDTPYITLPPGTAIIVERWYIPSPIGEDFPPAGLAVWDYVRVIATGQTGFLLRVGYNQTLLI
;
A
#
# COMPACT_ATOMS: atom_id res chain seq x y z
N MET A 1 -2.57 -12.39 -18.52
CA MET A 1 -2.23 -13.61 -17.73
C MET A 1 -1.07 -13.30 -16.80
N ILE A 2 -0.93 -13.98 -15.67
CA ILE A 2 0.22 -13.86 -14.76
C ILE A 2 1.19 -15.03 -14.96
N TYR A 3 2.50 -14.73 -14.98
CA TYR A 3 3.58 -15.71 -15.02
C TYR A 3 4.56 -15.49 -13.87
N ILE A 4 4.93 -16.56 -13.18
CA ILE A 4 5.96 -16.53 -12.13
C ILE A 4 7.28 -17.02 -12.74
N VAL A 5 8.29 -16.16 -12.74
CA VAL A 5 9.63 -16.43 -13.27
C VAL A 5 10.24 -17.64 -12.57
N ARG A 6 10.84 -18.53 -13.35
CA ARG A 6 11.48 -19.77 -12.89
C ARG A 6 13.01 -19.70 -13.03
N PRO A 7 13.77 -20.53 -12.30
CA PRO A 7 15.20 -20.66 -12.52
C PRO A 7 15.53 -20.97 -13.99
N GLY A 8 16.43 -20.19 -14.57
CA GLY A 8 16.85 -20.31 -15.98
C GLY A 8 16.00 -19.51 -16.99
N ASP A 9 14.93 -18.84 -16.55
CA ASP A 9 14.16 -17.96 -17.41
C ASP A 9 14.94 -16.68 -17.79
N SER A 10 14.64 -16.16 -18.98
CA SER A 10 14.97 -14.80 -19.42
C SER A 10 13.74 -14.16 -20.05
N LEU A 11 13.68 -12.82 -20.12
CA LEU A 11 12.56 -12.14 -20.79
C LEU A 11 12.39 -12.63 -22.24
N TYR A 12 13.50 -12.95 -22.93
CA TYR A 12 13.45 -13.51 -24.29
C TYR A 12 12.77 -14.88 -24.32
N LEU A 13 13.15 -15.81 -23.42
CA LEU A 13 12.57 -17.15 -23.37
C LEU A 13 11.09 -17.09 -22.97
N ILE A 14 10.73 -16.22 -22.03
CA ILE A 14 9.35 -16.00 -21.60
C ILE A 14 8.53 -15.42 -22.76
N ALA A 15 9.02 -14.36 -23.41
CA ALA A 15 8.32 -13.71 -24.52
C ALA A 15 8.04 -14.71 -25.66
N ARG A 16 9.07 -15.48 -26.05
CA ARG A 16 8.96 -16.54 -27.06
C ARG A 16 7.94 -17.62 -26.66
N ARG A 17 7.94 -18.04 -25.39
CA ARG A 17 7.01 -19.05 -24.87
C ARG A 17 5.56 -18.61 -25.00
N PHE A 18 5.28 -17.33 -24.78
CA PHE A 18 3.93 -16.78 -24.78
C PHE A 18 3.55 -16.08 -26.10
N GLY A 19 4.41 -16.12 -27.11
CA GLY A 19 4.14 -15.50 -28.41
C GLY A 19 4.04 -13.97 -28.35
N VAL A 20 4.69 -13.33 -27.37
CA VAL A 20 4.77 -11.86 -27.25
C VAL A 20 6.20 -11.39 -27.52
N THR A 21 6.39 -10.08 -27.64
CA THR A 21 7.75 -9.52 -27.75
C THR A 21 8.31 -9.15 -26.38
N VAL A 22 9.64 -9.07 -26.25
CA VAL A 22 10.27 -8.55 -25.03
C VAL A 22 9.80 -7.12 -24.75
N GLN A 23 9.66 -6.29 -25.77
CA GLN A 23 9.16 -4.92 -25.62
C GLN A 23 7.76 -4.92 -25.01
N THR A 24 6.87 -5.79 -25.49
CA THR A 24 5.51 -5.94 -24.94
C THR A 24 5.54 -6.33 -23.45
N LEU A 25 6.49 -7.18 -23.03
CA LEU A 25 6.68 -7.48 -21.61
C LEU A 25 7.18 -6.26 -20.82
N LEU A 26 8.10 -5.48 -21.36
CA LEU A 26 8.62 -4.26 -20.73
C LEU A 26 7.56 -3.15 -20.63
N ASP A 27 6.65 -3.06 -21.61
CA ASP A 27 5.59 -2.06 -21.60
C ASP A 27 4.50 -2.42 -20.58
N SER A 28 4.26 -3.72 -20.39
CA SER A 28 3.22 -4.24 -19.49
C SER A 28 3.67 -4.39 -18.03
N ASN A 29 4.97 -4.30 -17.76
CA ASN A 29 5.56 -4.54 -16.45
C ASN A 29 6.54 -3.43 -16.08
N VAL A 30 6.63 -3.09 -14.81
CA VAL A 30 7.68 -2.19 -14.32
C VAL A 30 9.00 -2.98 -14.21
N ILE A 31 9.83 -2.88 -15.24
CA ILE A 31 11.16 -3.53 -15.31
C ILE A 31 12.20 -2.48 -15.68
N CYS A 32 13.08 -2.17 -14.74
CA CYS A 32 14.16 -1.21 -14.97
C CYS A 32 15.40 -1.79 -15.62
N ASN A 33 15.69 -3.07 -15.35
CA ASN A 33 16.79 -3.77 -15.98
C ASN A 33 16.27 -5.03 -16.69
N PRO A 34 16.12 -5.01 -18.03
CA PRO A 34 15.62 -6.15 -18.80
C PRO A 34 16.47 -7.43 -18.68
N ASN A 35 17.74 -7.30 -18.28
CA ASN A 35 18.66 -8.42 -18.11
C ASN A 35 18.66 -8.98 -16.68
N LEU A 36 17.89 -8.38 -15.77
CA LEU A 36 17.81 -8.79 -14.37
C LEU A 36 16.37 -9.11 -13.99
N ILE A 37 16.01 -10.37 -14.20
CA ILE A 37 14.81 -10.99 -13.62
C ILE A 37 15.22 -12.10 -12.66
N TYR A 38 14.39 -12.40 -11.67
CA TYR A 38 14.71 -13.39 -10.64
C TYR A 38 13.58 -14.40 -10.43
N PRO A 39 13.90 -15.65 -10.06
CA PRO A 39 12.89 -16.64 -9.72
C PRO A 39 11.91 -16.13 -8.67
N GLY A 40 10.62 -16.37 -8.90
CA GLY A 40 9.54 -15.84 -8.07
C GLY A 40 9.05 -14.45 -8.44
N GLN A 41 9.76 -13.71 -9.31
CA GLN A 41 9.24 -12.46 -9.87
C GLN A 41 7.97 -12.73 -10.65
N VAL A 42 6.96 -11.88 -10.43
CA VAL A 42 5.68 -12.01 -11.11
C VAL A 42 5.64 -11.06 -12.30
N LEU A 43 5.30 -11.59 -13.47
CA LEU A 43 5.16 -10.83 -14.71
C LEU A 43 3.73 -10.94 -15.25
N VAL A 44 3.18 -9.81 -15.65
CA VAL A 44 1.99 -9.73 -16.48
C VAL A 44 2.38 -10.04 -17.92
N ILE A 45 1.82 -11.11 -18.44
CA ILE A 45 1.89 -11.46 -19.86
C ILE A 45 0.59 -10.94 -20.49
N PRO A 46 0.65 -9.86 -21.28
CA PRO A 46 -0.52 -9.31 -21.95
C PRO A 46 -1.04 -10.30 -22.99
N GLN A 47 -2.36 -10.39 -23.09
CA GLN A 47 -3.03 -11.12 -24.16
C GLN A 47 -3.53 -10.10 -25.17
N ALA A 48 -3.51 -10.44 -26.46
CA ALA A 48 -3.76 -9.51 -27.57
C ALA A 48 -5.12 -8.77 -27.54
N SER A 49 -6.03 -9.14 -26.64
CA SER A 49 -7.37 -8.56 -26.48
C SER A 49 -7.62 -7.87 -25.14
N LEU A 50 -6.62 -7.77 -24.25
CA LEU A 50 -6.77 -7.13 -22.94
C LEU A 50 -5.63 -6.12 -22.73
N GLU A 51 -5.94 -4.83 -22.84
CA GLU A 51 -5.11 -3.78 -22.26
C GLU A 51 -5.21 -3.90 -20.74
N ILE A 52 -4.18 -4.47 -20.14
CA ILE A 52 -4.02 -4.54 -18.70
C ILE A 52 -3.23 -3.27 -18.32
N PRO A 53 -3.68 -2.46 -17.35
CA PRO A 53 -2.86 -1.32 -16.92
C PRO A 53 -1.51 -1.85 -16.42
N LYS A 54 -0.47 -1.05 -16.55
CA LYS A 54 0.90 -1.50 -16.29
C LYS A 54 1.02 -2.14 -14.89
N ALA A 55 1.65 -3.31 -14.81
CA ALA A 55 1.74 -4.05 -13.55
C ALA A 55 2.52 -3.25 -12.50
N GLY A 56 1.81 -2.87 -11.43
CA GLY A 56 2.37 -2.27 -10.24
C GLY A 56 2.01 -0.79 -10.07
N GLY A 57 1.84 -0.39 -8.81
CA GLY A 57 2.48 0.84 -8.39
C GLY A 57 1.58 1.99 -7.98
N THR A 58 0.30 1.83 -7.67
CA THR A 58 -0.43 2.90 -6.98
C THR A 58 -1.15 2.36 -5.75
N PRO A 59 -1.01 3.01 -4.57
CA PRO A 59 -0.16 4.17 -4.30
C PRO A 59 1.33 3.81 -4.16
N TYR A 60 1.67 2.56 -3.82
CA TYR A 60 3.05 2.11 -3.64
C TYR A 60 3.51 1.10 -4.68
N TYR A 61 4.80 1.14 -4.93
CA TYR A 61 5.58 0.15 -5.64
C TYR A 61 6.67 -0.39 -4.71
N VAL A 62 7.08 -1.63 -4.90
CA VAL A 62 8.13 -2.24 -4.09
C VAL A 62 9.36 -2.33 -4.95
N ILE A 63 10.40 -1.60 -4.54
CA ILE A 63 11.66 -1.50 -5.25
C ILE A 63 12.25 -2.91 -5.39
N LEU A 64 12.52 -3.29 -6.62
CA LEU A 64 13.10 -4.57 -6.99
C LEU A 64 14.62 -4.41 -7.19
N PRO A 65 15.39 -5.51 -7.09
CA PRO A 65 16.80 -5.48 -7.46
C PRO A 65 17.01 -4.95 -8.88
N GLY A 66 17.91 -3.96 -9.03
CA GLY A 66 18.22 -3.32 -10.32
C GLY A 66 17.35 -2.11 -10.66
N ASP A 67 16.39 -1.75 -9.80
CA ASP A 67 15.64 -0.52 -9.96
C ASP A 67 16.49 0.72 -9.68
N THR A 68 16.12 1.80 -10.37
CA THR A 68 16.64 3.14 -10.10
C THR A 68 15.47 4.10 -10.04
N LEU A 69 15.57 5.15 -9.23
CA LEU A 69 14.49 6.12 -9.11
C LEU A 69 14.20 6.83 -10.44
N PHE A 70 15.24 7.03 -11.26
CA PHE A 70 15.12 7.57 -12.62
C PHE A 70 14.28 6.68 -13.54
N CYS A 71 14.57 5.38 -13.56
CA CYS A 71 13.77 4.46 -14.35
C CYS A 71 12.33 4.39 -13.83
N LEU A 72 12.13 4.21 -12.52
CA LEU A 72 10.80 4.11 -11.92
C LEU A 72 9.96 5.37 -12.22
N ALA A 73 10.56 6.57 -12.10
CA ALA A 73 9.91 7.82 -12.49
C ALA A 73 9.36 7.78 -13.92
N ARG A 74 10.16 7.32 -14.89
CA ARG A 74 9.71 7.15 -16.28
C ARG A 74 8.63 6.08 -16.42
N GLN A 75 8.78 4.96 -15.72
CA GLN A 75 7.83 3.84 -15.77
C GLN A 75 6.44 4.27 -15.28
N PHE A 76 6.38 5.20 -14.34
CA PHE A 76 5.16 5.73 -13.71
C PHE A 76 4.76 7.14 -14.18
N ASN A 77 5.37 7.63 -15.26
CA ASN A 77 5.05 8.93 -15.83
C ASN A 77 5.13 10.10 -14.81
N THR A 78 6.18 10.12 -13.99
CA THR A 78 6.49 11.16 -13.00
C THR A 78 7.97 11.55 -13.11
N SER A 79 8.48 12.36 -12.16
CA SER A 79 9.89 12.75 -12.10
C SER A 79 10.60 12.13 -10.90
N THR A 80 11.92 11.96 -11.02
CA THR A 80 12.79 11.51 -9.92
C THR A 80 12.63 12.43 -8.70
N GLN A 81 12.48 13.74 -8.93
CA GLN A 81 12.33 14.75 -7.89
C GLN A 81 11.01 14.58 -7.13
N ILE A 82 9.89 14.39 -7.83
CA ILE A 82 8.58 14.16 -7.22
C ILE A 82 8.61 12.87 -6.38
N LEU A 83 9.15 11.77 -6.94
CA LEU A 83 9.27 10.51 -6.19
C LEU A 83 10.18 10.66 -4.97
N ALA A 84 11.33 11.30 -5.12
CA ALA A 84 12.26 11.48 -4.01
C ALA A 84 11.64 12.34 -2.89
N GLN A 85 10.95 13.42 -3.25
CA GLN A 85 10.29 14.31 -2.30
C GLN A 85 9.15 13.59 -1.57
N ALA A 86 8.27 12.91 -2.31
CA ALA A 86 7.13 12.17 -1.75
C ALA A 86 7.57 11.11 -0.74
N ASN A 87 8.71 10.46 -1.01
CA ASN A 87 9.26 9.39 -0.18
C ASN A 87 10.32 9.86 0.81
N ARG A 88 10.63 11.15 0.86
CA ARG A 88 11.68 11.75 1.71
C ARG A 88 13.04 11.06 1.51
N ILE A 89 13.37 10.70 0.26
CA ILE A 89 14.63 10.07 -0.13
C ILE A 89 15.71 11.17 -0.25
N PRO A 90 16.73 11.20 0.64
CA PRO A 90 17.73 12.28 0.61
C PRO A 90 18.65 12.19 -0.60
N ASP A 91 19.03 10.97 -0.99
CA ASP A 91 19.83 10.69 -2.19
C ASP A 91 19.01 9.85 -3.18
N PRO A 92 18.49 10.45 -4.28
CA PRO A 92 17.74 9.75 -5.32
C PRO A 92 18.45 8.57 -5.98
N ASN A 93 19.79 8.51 -5.89
CA ASN A 93 20.57 7.40 -6.46
C ASN A 93 20.70 6.22 -5.50
N LEU A 94 20.30 6.38 -4.23
CA LEU A 94 20.39 5.37 -3.20
C LEU A 94 19.00 4.93 -2.76
N ILE A 95 18.48 3.91 -3.44
CA ILE A 95 17.26 3.21 -3.07
C ILE A 95 17.56 1.73 -2.79
N PHE A 96 16.77 1.11 -1.92
CA PHE A 96 17.03 -0.25 -1.45
C PHE A 96 15.94 -1.20 -1.92
N ALA A 97 16.34 -2.33 -2.52
CA ALA A 97 15.40 -3.39 -2.88
C ALA A 97 14.59 -3.86 -1.65
N GLY A 98 13.33 -4.24 -1.87
CA GLY A 98 12.34 -4.53 -0.83
C GLY A 98 11.76 -3.28 -0.17
N SER A 99 12.15 -2.06 -0.60
CA SER A 99 11.57 -0.82 -0.08
C SER A 99 10.29 -0.45 -0.78
N GLU A 100 9.29 -0.04 0.00
CA GLU A 100 8.14 0.65 -0.57
C GLU A 100 8.56 2.04 -1.06
N LEU A 101 8.11 2.33 -2.27
CA LEU A 101 8.24 3.60 -2.94
C LEU A 101 6.84 4.03 -3.30
N LEU A 102 6.41 5.12 -2.70
CA LEU A 102 5.20 5.80 -3.06
C LEU A 102 5.36 6.43 -4.45
N ILE A 103 4.50 6.04 -5.39
CA ILE A 103 4.67 6.35 -6.81
C ILE A 103 3.79 7.49 -7.27
N ALA A 104 2.50 7.43 -6.94
CA ALA A 104 1.53 8.36 -7.49
C ALA A 104 0.44 8.66 -6.48
N TYR A 105 0.52 9.87 -5.97
CA TYR A 105 -0.61 10.77 -5.88
C TYR A 105 -0.06 12.18 -6.07
N ASP A 106 -0.89 13.08 -6.59
CA ASP A 106 -0.59 14.49 -6.50
C ASP A 106 -0.51 14.85 -5.01
N ILE A 107 0.60 15.44 -4.56
CA ILE A 107 0.74 15.91 -3.18
C ILE A 107 -0.04 17.22 -3.12
N PRO A 108 -1.30 17.21 -2.66
CA PRO A 108 -2.12 18.40 -2.75
C PRO A 108 -1.66 19.41 -1.70
N ASP A 109 -2.14 20.65 -1.83
CA ASP A 109 -2.11 21.55 -0.69
C ASP A 109 -2.93 20.93 0.46
N PRO A 110 -2.38 20.87 1.70
CA PRO A 110 -3.07 20.22 2.81
C PRO A 110 -4.42 20.88 3.14
N ARG A 111 -4.58 22.18 2.88
CA ARG A 111 -5.87 22.85 3.08
C ARG A 111 -6.88 22.44 2.02
N GLU A 112 -6.46 22.32 0.77
CA GLU A 112 -7.34 21.84 -0.31
C GLU A 112 -7.82 20.41 -0.04
N LEU A 113 -6.93 19.53 0.41
CA LEU A 113 -7.30 18.15 0.77
C LEU A 113 -8.24 18.10 1.97
N GLN A 114 -8.01 18.93 3.00
CA GLN A 114 -8.95 19.07 4.13
C GLN A 114 -10.33 19.50 3.63
N ILE A 115 -10.40 20.54 2.78
CA ILE A 115 -11.66 21.07 2.25
C ILE A 115 -12.39 19.99 1.44
N LEU A 116 -11.68 19.22 0.62
CA LEU A 116 -12.26 18.11 -0.14
C LEU A 116 -12.93 17.08 0.80
N TRP A 117 -12.23 16.68 1.87
CA TRP A 117 -12.77 15.73 2.84
C TRP A 117 -13.96 16.32 3.60
N GLU A 118 -13.92 17.60 3.98
CA GLU A 118 -15.04 18.28 4.65
C GLU A 118 -16.28 18.42 3.75
N GLN A 119 -16.10 18.74 2.47
CA GLN A 119 -17.20 18.89 1.52
C GLN A 119 -17.86 17.55 1.20
N THR A 120 -17.05 16.50 1.02
CA THR A 120 -17.57 15.15 0.74
C THR A 120 -18.23 14.53 1.97
N ALA A 121 -17.84 14.93 3.17
CA ALA A 121 -18.49 14.56 4.43
C ALA A 121 -19.96 14.98 4.52
N LEU A 122 -20.39 16.01 3.78
CA LEU A 122 -21.78 16.47 3.78
C LEU A 122 -22.76 15.40 3.29
N ASN A 123 -22.26 14.42 2.53
CA ASN A 123 -23.03 13.30 2.00
C ASN A 123 -22.64 11.95 2.66
N CYS A 124 -22.14 11.99 3.90
CA CYS A 124 -21.55 10.84 4.61
C CYS A 124 -22.34 9.53 4.47
N ASP A 125 -23.67 9.62 4.62
CA ASP A 125 -24.56 8.45 4.70
C ASP A 125 -24.85 7.80 3.33
N ILE A 126 -24.48 8.45 2.22
CA ILE A 126 -24.79 7.99 0.86
C ILE A 126 -23.54 7.79 0.00
N LEU A 127 -22.35 7.83 0.59
CA LEU A 127 -21.10 7.58 -0.12
C LEU A 127 -21.04 6.12 -0.60
N THR A 128 -20.73 5.94 -1.88
CA THR A 128 -20.47 4.61 -2.44
C THR A 128 -19.10 4.09 -2.02
N SER A 129 -18.89 2.77 -2.01
CA SER A 129 -17.59 2.17 -1.71
C SER A 129 -16.47 2.70 -2.62
N LEU A 130 -16.78 2.97 -3.89
CA LEU A 130 -15.83 3.54 -4.84
C LEU A 130 -15.45 4.99 -4.49
N GLN A 131 -16.41 5.81 -4.04
CA GLN A 131 -16.12 7.15 -3.54
C GLN A 131 -15.31 7.12 -2.26
N ILE A 132 -15.64 6.22 -1.32
CA ILE A 132 -14.89 6.07 -0.07
C ILE A 132 -13.44 5.69 -0.37
N TYR A 133 -13.25 4.74 -1.28
CA TYR A 133 -11.93 4.36 -1.75
C TYR A 133 -11.18 5.54 -2.39
N GLY A 134 -11.78 6.17 -3.40
CA GLY A 134 -11.12 7.22 -4.18
C GLY A 134 -10.80 8.49 -3.40
N ILE A 135 -11.63 8.85 -2.42
CA ILE A 135 -11.47 10.09 -1.64
C ILE A 135 -10.66 9.84 -0.37
N TYR A 136 -11.10 8.88 0.45
CA TYR A 136 -10.57 8.73 1.80
C TYR A 136 -9.44 7.73 1.88
N TYR A 137 -9.60 6.52 1.32
CA TYR A 137 -8.51 5.54 1.32
C TYR A 137 -7.30 6.07 0.55
N LEU A 138 -7.51 6.49 -0.71
CA LEU A 138 -6.43 7.09 -1.50
C LEU A 138 -5.89 8.38 -0.86
N GLY A 139 -6.78 9.19 -0.26
CA GLY A 139 -6.39 10.39 0.47
C GLY A 139 -5.53 10.10 1.71
N THR A 140 -5.63 8.91 2.32
CA THR A 140 -4.72 8.57 3.44
C THR A 140 -3.27 8.56 3.03
N PHE A 141 -2.99 8.12 1.79
CA PHE A 141 -1.67 8.19 1.23
C PHE A 141 -1.29 9.63 0.96
N GLN A 142 -2.16 10.46 0.38
CA GLN A 142 -1.89 11.90 0.19
C GLN A 142 -1.45 12.60 1.49
N TRP A 143 -2.16 12.33 2.59
CA TRP A 143 -1.76 12.81 3.91
C TRP A 143 -0.37 12.31 4.34
N GLU A 144 -0.01 11.07 3.99
CA GLU A 144 1.28 10.47 4.31
C GLU A 144 2.49 11.22 3.71
N ALA A 145 2.45 11.64 2.45
CA ALA A 145 3.57 12.43 1.86
C ALA A 145 3.57 13.84 2.41
N ILE A 146 2.40 14.46 2.61
CA ILE A 146 2.33 15.76 3.28
C ILE A 146 3.05 15.66 4.63
N GLY A 147 2.92 14.51 5.30
CA GLY A 147 3.72 14.18 6.47
C GLY A 147 3.32 15.02 7.67
N GLN A 148 4.29 15.50 8.45
CA GLN A 148 3.99 16.21 9.69
C GLN A 148 3.16 17.48 9.48
N LYS A 149 3.22 18.10 8.30
CA LYS A 149 2.39 19.26 7.94
C LYS A 149 0.89 18.92 7.88
N ALA A 150 0.52 17.65 7.75
CA ALA A 150 -0.87 17.19 7.73
C ALA A 150 -1.52 17.20 9.12
N ILE A 151 -0.72 17.13 10.20
CA ILE A 151 -1.22 16.86 11.55
C ILE A 151 -2.29 17.87 12.01
N PRO A 152 -2.14 19.20 11.82
CA PRO A 152 -3.17 20.16 12.22
C PRO A 152 -4.50 19.95 11.47
N TYR A 153 -4.43 19.61 10.17
CA TYR A 153 -5.59 19.40 9.30
C TYR A 153 -6.32 18.10 9.68
N LEU A 154 -5.56 17.02 9.89
CA LEU A 154 -6.09 15.75 10.38
C LEU A 154 -6.70 15.86 11.78
N GLY A 155 -6.18 16.73 12.64
CA GLY A 155 -6.78 17.02 13.94
C GLY A 155 -8.19 17.60 13.84
N ILE A 156 -8.46 18.43 12.82
CA ILE A 156 -9.79 18.97 12.52
C ILE A 156 -10.70 17.85 12.00
N LEU A 157 -10.19 17.03 11.07
CA LEU A 157 -10.94 15.92 10.47
C LEU A 157 -11.26 14.80 11.48
N ALA A 158 -10.40 14.59 12.48
CA ALA A 158 -10.58 13.57 13.52
C ALA A 158 -11.79 13.81 14.44
N VAL A 159 -12.36 15.01 14.45
CA VAL A 159 -13.58 15.35 15.21
C VAL A 159 -14.76 15.70 14.29
N ASN A 160 -14.68 15.34 13.01
CA ASN A 160 -15.72 15.61 12.03
C ASN A 160 -17.03 14.85 12.35
N PRO A 161 -18.22 15.43 12.10
CA PRO A 161 -19.49 14.72 12.33
C PRO A 161 -19.62 13.38 11.58
N CYS A 162 -19.02 13.27 10.38
CA CYS A 162 -19.02 12.05 9.58
C CYS A 162 -18.03 11.02 10.15
N SER A 163 -18.53 9.85 10.54
CA SER A 163 -17.69 8.77 11.10
C SER A 163 -16.67 8.25 10.09
N ILE A 164 -16.99 8.23 8.80
CA ILE A 164 -16.05 7.83 7.72
C ILE A 164 -14.83 8.76 7.70
N VAL A 165 -15.05 10.09 7.79
CA VAL A 165 -13.96 11.07 7.84
C VAL A 165 -13.08 10.84 9.06
N ARG A 166 -13.69 10.67 10.24
CA ARG A 166 -12.94 10.38 11.48
C ARG A 166 -12.13 9.09 11.35
N TYR A 167 -12.75 8.03 10.86
CA TYR A 167 -12.10 6.73 10.62
C TYR A 167 -10.83 6.88 9.77
N TYR A 168 -10.92 7.51 8.60
CA TYR A 168 -9.76 7.68 7.73
C TYR A 168 -8.76 8.73 8.24
N ALA A 169 -9.20 9.75 9.00
CA ALA A 169 -8.29 10.68 9.65
C ALA A 169 -7.43 9.98 10.72
N ILE A 170 -8.01 9.05 11.48
CA ILE A 170 -7.28 8.22 12.46
C ILE A 170 -6.27 7.30 11.76
N ILE A 171 -6.64 6.68 10.62
CA ILE A 171 -5.69 5.91 9.80
C ILE A 171 -4.53 6.80 9.35
N SER A 172 -4.81 7.96 8.76
CA SER A 172 -3.78 8.91 8.30
C SER A 172 -2.86 9.35 9.43
N LEU A 173 -3.40 9.65 10.62
CA LEU A 173 -2.60 9.96 11.79
C LEU A 173 -1.71 8.77 12.18
N GLY A 174 -2.24 7.55 12.23
CA GLY A 174 -1.45 6.34 12.52
C GLY A 174 -0.29 6.10 11.55
N ARG A 175 -0.45 6.48 10.28
CA ARG A 175 0.60 6.38 9.23
C ARG A 175 1.71 7.42 9.41
N ILE A 176 1.34 8.67 9.65
CA ILE A 176 2.24 9.83 9.65
C ILE A 176 2.98 9.99 10.98
N ALA A 177 2.30 9.69 12.07
CA ALA A 177 2.63 10.20 13.39
C ALA A 177 3.86 9.54 14.01
N LEU A 178 4.84 10.36 14.40
CA LEU A 178 5.95 9.97 15.30
C LEU A 178 6.14 10.96 16.46
N ASN A 179 5.27 11.98 16.59
CA ASN A 179 5.44 13.07 17.56
C ASN A 179 4.29 13.14 18.59
N GLY A 180 4.49 13.95 19.63
CA GLY A 180 3.54 14.07 20.75
C GLY A 180 2.16 14.58 20.37
N GLU A 181 2.07 15.41 19.32
CA GLU A 181 0.81 16.04 18.92
C GLU A 181 -0.17 15.05 18.29
N SER A 182 0.32 14.17 17.41
CA SER A 182 -0.54 13.11 16.88
C SER A 182 -0.99 12.13 17.97
N ARG A 183 -0.11 11.79 18.93
CA ARG A 183 -0.49 10.95 20.08
C ARG A 183 -1.58 11.63 20.90
N ARG A 184 -1.51 12.94 21.10
CA ARG A 184 -2.54 13.73 21.79
C ARG A 184 -3.89 13.67 21.05
N ILE A 185 -3.90 13.89 19.74
CA ILE A 185 -5.12 13.81 18.92
C ILE A 185 -5.73 12.41 19.00
N LEU A 186 -4.93 11.36 18.80
CA LEU A 186 -5.39 9.97 18.90
C LEU A 186 -5.89 9.65 20.32
N THR A 187 -5.24 10.12 21.38
CA THR A 187 -5.70 9.89 22.76
C THR A 187 -7.09 10.50 23.00
N ASN A 188 -7.36 11.68 22.44
CA ASN A 188 -8.68 12.31 22.53
C ASN A 188 -9.75 11.50 21.77
N ALA A 189 -9.40 10.91 20.62
CA ALA A 189 -10.31 10.08 19.83
C ALA A 189 -10.70 8.75 20.51
N LEU A 190 -10.07 8.38 21.64
CA LEU A 190 -10.55 7.26 22.47
C LEU A 190 -11.91 7.52 23.12
N GLN A 191 -12.37 8.78 23.15
CA GLN A 191 -13.69 9.18 23.64
C GLN A 191 -14.73 9.31 22.51
N ASP A 192 -14.41 8.87 21.28
CA ASP A 192 -15.34 8.91 20.16
C ASP A 192 -16.63 8.12 20.46
N PRO A 193 -17.81 8.62 20.07
CA PRO A 193 -19.06 7.87 20.23
C PRO A 193 -19.12 6.60 19.37
N ASP A 194 -18.36 6.53 18.28
CA ASP A 194 -18.32 5.36 17.41
C ASP A 194 -17.29 4.32 17.93
N PRO A 195 -17.72 3.12 18.36
CA PRO A 195 -16.82 2.11 18.89
C PRO A 195 -15.80 1.62 17.86
N ILE A 196 -16.10 1.68 16.56
CA ILE A 196 -15.17 1.30 15.49
C ILE A 196 -14.00 2.30 15.46
N VAL A 197 -14.30 3.60 15.56
CA VAL A 197 -13.27 4.65 15.63
C VAL A 197 -12.43 4.51 16.89
N VAL A 198 -13.03 4.17 18.03
CA VAL A 198 -12.28 3.92 19.28
C VAL A 198 -11.35 2.70 19.14
N GLN A 199 -11.81 1.59 18.58
CA GLN A 199 -10.98 0.41 18.36
C GLN A 199 -9.81 0.72 17.42
N LEU A 200 -10.09 1.40 16.31
CA LEU A 200 -9.10 1.86 15.35
C LEU A 200 -8.04 2.74 16.00
N THR A 201 -8.47 3.66 16.85
CA THR A 201 -7.60 4.58 17.58
C THR A 201 -6.64 3.85 18.51
N ARG A 202 -7.09 2.79 19.20
CA ARG A 202 -6.22 1.95 20.03
C ARG A 202 -5.14 1.26 19.20
N LEU A 203 -5.49 0.77 18.02
CA LEU A 203 -4.55 0.13 17.10
C LEU A 203 -3.53 1.13 16.54
N ALA A 204 -3.99 2.32 16.11
CA ALA A 204 -3.12 3.40 15.68
C ALA A 204 -2.13 3.83 16.78
N LEU A 205 -2.59 3.95 18.03
CA LEU A 205 -1.73 4.24 19.18
C LEU A 205 -0.70 3.13 19.44
N SER A 206 -1.12 1.86 19.38
CA SER A 206 -0.22 0.70 19.55
C SER A 206 0.89 0.70 18.48
N ARG A 207 0.52 0.99 17.23
CA ARG A 207 1.48 1.09 16.12
C ARG A 207 2.58 2.12 16.38
N LEU A 208 2.26 3.26 17.02
CA LEU A 208 3.23 4.33 17.32
C LEU A 208 4.45 3.84 18.11
N ASP A 209 4.31 2.78 18.89
CA ASP A 209 5.40 2.23 19.70
C ASP A 209 6.41 1.43 18.83
N TYR A 210 5.96 0.87 17.70
CA TYR A 210 6.80 0.11 16.76
C TYR A 210 7.49 0.99 15.70
N VAL A 211 6.82 2.03 15.22
CA VAL A 211 7.29 2.80 14.05
C VAL A 211 8.46 3.73 14.33
N ARG A 212 8.85 3.88 15.61
CA ARG A 212 10.10 4.56 16.01
C ARG A 212 11.34 3.86 15.47
N THR A 213 11.31 2.52 15.40
CA THR A 213 12.43 1.70 14.92
C THR A 213 12.31 1.38 13.45
N ASN A 214 11.08 1.13 12.96
CA ASN A 214 10.84 0.83 11.56
C ASN A 214 9.42 1.24 11.15
N ARG A 215 9.31 2.21 10.24
CA ARG A 215 8.03 2.73 9.74
C ARG A 215 7.18 1.71 8.98
N ARG A 216 7.77 0.58 8.57
CA ARG A 216 7.10 -0.52 7.85
C ARG A 216 6.48 -1.57 8.76
N ILE A 217 6.51 -1.34 10.08
CA ILE A 217 5.75 -2.19 10.97
C ILE A 217 4.29 -1.74 10.88
N HIS A 218 3.42 -2.69 10.57
CA HIS A 218 1.98 -2.52 10.54
C HIS A 218 1.34 -3.33 11.66
N VAL A 219 0.12 -2.95 12.03
CA VAL A 219 -0.66 -3.63 13.06
C VAL A 219 -1.97 -4.12 12.45
N THR A 220 -2.29 -5.41 12.66
CA THR A 220 -3.56 -5.99 12.18
C THR A 220 -4.77 -5.29 12.80
N ILE A 221 -5.83 -5.01 12.03
CA ILE A 221 -7.06 -4.39 12.60
C ILE A 221 -8.18 -5.37 12.89
N SER A 222 -8.13 -6.55 12.28
CA SER A 222 -9.09 -7.64 12.43
C SER A 222 -8.33 -8.96 12.55
N ASP A 223 -9.07 -10.02 12.90
CA ASP A 223 -8.55 -11.38 12.76
C ASP A 223 -8.09 -11.59 11.32
N THR A 224 -6.83 -11.99 11.15
CA THR A 224 -6.18 -12.16 9.85
C THR A 224 -5.51 -13.52 9.80
N GLN A 225 -5.60 -14.21 8.66
CA GLN A 225 -5.03 -15.54 8.50
C GLN A 225 -3.61 -15.45 7.94
N LEU A 226 -2.63 -16.01 8.65
CA LEU A 226 -1.25 -16.16 8.21
C LEU A 226 -1.04 -17.56 7.65
N TYR A 227 -1.08 -17.66 6.33
CA TYR A 227 -0.96 -18.91 5.59
C TYR A 227 0.50 -19.36 5.49
N SER A 228 0.71 -20.67 5.49
CA SER A 228 2.04 -21.28 5.30
C SER A 228 2.55 -21.13 3.86
N GLN A 229 1.66 -21.00 2.89
CA GLN A 229 1.94 -20.86 1.46
C GLN A 229 0.91 -19.91 0.81
N PRO A 230 1.18 -19.32 -0.37
CA PRO A 230 0.29 -18.37 -1.02
C PRO A 230 -0.88 -19.06 -1.75
N PHE A 231 -1.58 -19.98 -1.08
CA PHE A 231 -2.74 -20.70 -1.60
C PHE A 231 -3.82 -20.83 -0.52
N LEU A 232 -5.09 -20.64 -0.90
CA LEU A 232 -6.24 -20.61 0.02
C LEU A 232 -6.50 -21.96 0.72
N ASP A 233 -6.03 -23.06 0.16
CA ASP A 233 -6.19 -24.42 0.67
C ASP A 233 -5.04 -24.85 1.60
N THR A 234 -4.13 -23.94 1.94
CA THR A 234 -2.96 -24.26 2.77
C THR A 234 -3.20 -23.97 4.25
N PRO A 235 -2.51 -24.67 5.17
CA PRO A 235 -2.64 -24.41 6.59
C PRO A 235 -2.30 -22.97 6.95
N TYR A 236 -3.05 -22.38 7.87
CA TYR A 236 -2.84 -21.03 8.38
C TYR A 236 -2.96 -20.99 9.91
N ILE A 237 -2.45 -19.91 10.50
CA ILE A 237 -2.77 -19.51 11.87
C ILE A 237 -3.58 -18.21 11.88
N THR A 238 -4.38 -17.99 12.91
CA THR A 238 -5.09 -16.72 13.08
C THR A 238 -4.24 -15.74 13.87
N LEU A 239 -4.01 -14.56 13.31
CA LEU A 239 -3.42 -13.40 13.96
C LEU A 239 -4.55 -12.50 14.46
N PRO A 240 -4.64 -12.23 15.77
CA PRO A 240 -5.66 -11.31 16.30
C PRO A 240 -5.38 -9.85 15.89
N PRO A 241 -6.36 -8.93 16.00
CA PRO A 241 -6.12 -7.49 15.90
C PRO A 241 -5.02 -7.05 16.87
N GLY A 242 -4.20 -6.09 16.48
CA GLY A 242 -3.08 -5.60 17.29
C GLY A 242 -1.76 -6.33 17.03
N THR A 243 -1.74 -7.34 16.15
CA THR A 243 -0.52 -8.09 15.83
C THR A 243 0.40 -7.23 14.98
N ALA A 244 1.58 -6.92 15.51
CA ALA A 244 2.62 -6.21 14.77
C ALA A 244 3.31 -7.14 13.77
N ILE A 245 3.34 -6.72 12.51
CA ILE A 245 3.96 -7.45 11.42
C ILE A 245 4.81 -6.52 10.55
N ILE A 246 5.74 -7.09 9.80
CA ILE A 246 6.48 -6.40 8.75
C ILE A 246 6.40 -7.20 7.46
N VAL A 247 6.13 -6.51 6.35
CA VAL A 247 6.12 -7.14 5.04
C VAL A 247 7.56 -7.31 4.56
N GLU A 248 7.96 -8.56 4.34
CA GLU A 248 9.31 -8.93 3.89
C GLU A 248 9.39 -9.03 2.37
N ARG A 249 8.33 -9.55 1.74
CA ARG A 249 8.20 -9.59 0.29
C ARG A 249 6.76 -9.34 -0.10
N TRP A 250 6.57 -8.29 -0.88
CA TRP A 250 5.30 -8.02 -1.51
C TRP A 250 5.21 -8.86 -2.78
N TYR A 251 4.29 -9.82 -2.85
CA TYR A 251 3.99 -10.49 -4.12
C TYR A 251 2.93 -9.67 -4.84
N ILE A 252 3.31 -8.50 -5.36
CA ILE A 252 2.42 -7.63 -6.14
C ILE A 252 2.42 -8.09 -7.60
N PRO A 253 1.26 -8.54 -8.09
CA PRO A 253 0.87 -8.22 -9.44
C PRO A 253 -0.51 -7.56 -9.40
N SER A 254 -0.59 -6.26 -9.08
CA SER A 254 -1.84 -5.53 -9.29
C SER A 254 -1.66 -4.54 -10.43
N PRO A 255 -1.91 -4.98 -11.68
CA PRO A 255 -2.09 -4.06 -12.79
C PRO A 255 -3.44 -3.33 -12.74
N ILE A 256 -4.40 -3.82 -11.98
CA ILE A 256 -5.71 -3.21 -11.83
C ILE A 256 -5.84 -2.80 -10.37
N GLY A 257 -6.33 -1.58 -10.13
CA GLY A 257 -6.62 -1.08 -8.79
C GLY A 257 -7.38 -2.12 -7.98
N GLU A 258 -7.14 -2.09 -6.68
CA GLU A 258 -7.48 -3.06 -5.64
C GLU A 258 -8.98 -3.40 -5.45
N ASP A 259 -9.84 -3.23 -6.46
CA ASP A 259 -11.16 -3.85 -6.52
C ASP A 259 -11.09 -5.13 -7.36
N PHE A 260 -11.42 -6.27 -6.73
CA PHE A 260 -11.77 -7.59 -7.28
C PHE A 260 -10.84 -8.78 -6.96
N PRO A 261 -11.45 -9.99 -6.88
CA PRO A 261 -11.61 -10.82 -8.09
C PRO A 261 -13.07 -11.26 -8.34
N PRO A 262 -13.48 -11.45 -9.61
CA PRO A 262 -14.34 -12.58 -9.96
C PRO A 262 -13.56 -13.64 -10.77
N ALA A 263 -12.25 -13.45 -11.01
CA ALA A 263 -11.49 -14.24 -12.00
C ALA A 263 -10.10 -14.78 -11.55
N GLY A 264 -9.83 -14.94 -10.25
CA GLY A 264 -8.94 -16.03 -9.79
C GLY A 264 -7.42 -15.84 -9.69
N LEU A 265 -6.91 -14.67 -9.29
CA LEU A 265 -5.52 -14.56 -8.81
C LEU A 265 -5.51 -13.93 -7.41
N ALA A 266 -5.34 -14.76 -6.38
CA ALA A 266 -5.11 -14.32 -5.02
C ALA A 266 -3.74 -13.63 -4.94
N VAL A 267 -3.71 -12.42 -4.39
CA VAL A 267 -2.49 -11.63 -4.17
C VAL A 267 -2.07 -11.79 -2.72
N TRP A 268 -0.78 -11.98 -2.47
CA TRP A 268 -0.27 -12.35 -1.16
C TRP A 268 0.88 -11.46 -0.71
N ASP A 269 0.91 -11.11 0.56
CA ASP A 269 2.05 -10.44 1.18
C ASP A 269 2.78 -11.45 2.04
N TYR A 270 4.08 -11.64 1.80
CA TYR A 270 4.90 -12.45 2.68
C TYR A 270 5.41 -11.58 3.80
N VAL A 271 4.99 -11.91 5.02
CA VAL A 271 5.19 -11.10 6.21
C VAL A 271 5.91 -11.88 7.30
N ARG A 272 6.51 -11.14 8.23
CA ARG A 272 7.01 -11.64 9.49
C ARG A 272 6.26 -11.00 10.65
N VAL A 273 5.80 -11.81 11.59
CA VAL A 273 5.25 -11.36 12.88
C VAL A 273 6.39 -10.90 13.78
N ILE A 274 6.32 -9.66 14.29
CA ILE A 274 7.41 -9.04 15.05
C ILE A 274 7.66 -9.77 16.36
N ALA A 275 6.59 -10.11 17.09
CA ALA A 275 6.71 -10.70 18.42
C ALA A 275 7.26 -12.15 18.42
N THR A 276 6.93 -12.93 17.38
CA THR A 276 7.26 -14.37 17.32
C THR A 276 8.35 -14.71 16.31
N GLY A 277 8.65 -13.82 15.38
CA GLY A 277 9.53 -14.08 14.24
C GLY A 277 8.91 -15.01 13.18
N GLN A 278 7.67 -15.47 13.38
CA GLN A 278 7.00 -16.37 12.44
C GLN A 278 6.73 -15.67 11.11
N THR A 279 6.99 -16.37 10.02
CA THR A 279 6.73 -15.87 8.66
C THR A 279 5.59 -16.62 8.00
N GLY A 280 4.90 -15.95 7.07
CA GLY A 280 3.85 -16.57 6.26
C GLY A 280 3.26 -15.59 5.25
N PHE A 281 2.15 -15.98 4.66
CA PHE A 281 1.48 -15.24 3.60
C PHE A 281 0.15 -14.68 4.09
N LEU A 282 -0.05 -13.38 3.95
CA LEU A 282 -1.34 -12.72 4.16
C LEU A 282 -2.02 -12.52 2.82
N LEU A 283 -3.28 -12.93 2.73
CA LEU A 283 -4.09 -12.65 1.55
C LEU A 283 -4.43 -11.16 1.51
N ARG A 284 -4.18 -10.51 0.39
CA ARG A 284 -4.77 -9.20 0.09
C ARG A 284 -6.20 -9.37 -0.38
N VAL A 285 -7.15 -8.77 0.31
CA VAL A 285 -8.58 -8.83 -0.02
C VAL A 285 -9.10 -7.43 -0.29
N GLY A 286 -9.28 -7.02 -1.54
CA GLY A 286 -9.72 -5.66 -1.84
C GLY A 286 -8.70 -4.57 -1.44
N TYR A 287 -9.20 -3.37 -1.12
CA TYR A 287 -8.44 -2.18 -0.66
C TYR A 287 -7.80 -2.28 0.74
N ASN A 288 -7.42 -3.50 1.14
CA ASN A 288 -7.24 -3.86 2.55
C ASN A 288 -5.87 -3.55 3.15
N GLN A 289 -5.31 -2.35 2.90
CA GLN A 289 -4.44 -1.78 3.94
C GLN A 289 -5.22 -1.33 5.17
N THR A 290 -6.55 -1.30 5.12
CA THR A 290 -7.36 -1.26 6.34
C THR A 290 -7.01 -2.43 7.24
N LEU A 291 -6.66 -3.63 6.73
CA LEU A 291 -6.20 -4.75 7.58
C LEU A 291 -4.95 -4.44 8.39
N LEU A 292 -4.17 -3.43 8.03
CA LEU A 292 -2.82 -3.17 8.52
C LEU A 292 -2.56 -1.68 8.64
N ILE A 293 -2.82 -1.11 9.82
CA ILE A 293 -2.54 0.29 10.11
C ILE A 293 -1.11 0.44 10.56
#